data_AF-A0A4D4MT53-F1
#
_entry.id   AF-A0A4D4MT53-F1
#
_cell.length_a   1.000
_cell.length_b   1.000
_cell.length_c   1.000
_cell.angle_alpha   90.00
_cell.angle_beta   90.00
_cell.angle_gamma   90.00
#
_symmetry.space_group_name_H-M   'P 1'
#
loop_
_entity.id
_entity.type
_entity.pdbx_description
1 polymer ?
#
loop_
_entity_poly.entity_id
_entity_poly.type
_entity_poly.pdbx_seq_one_letter_code
_entity_poly.pdbx_strand_id
1 'polypeptide(L)'
;MLEGVLERITYANEENGYTVARVDTGRGAGDLLTVVGSLLGAQVGESLRMEGRWGSHPQYGKQFTVENYTTVLPATVQGIRRYLGSGLVKGIGPVFADRITQHFGLDTLQIIEEEPKRLIEVPGLGPKRTKKITEAWEEQKAIKEVMLFLQTVEVSTSIAVRIYKKYGDASISVVKNQPYRLATDVWGIGFLTADKIAQSVGIPHDSPERVKAGLQYALSQSTDQGHCYLPEEQLIADAVKLLQVDTGLVIECLAELAAPSEEDGEPGVVRERLPGPDGGDPVTAIYLVPFHRAELSLSAQLLRLLRTDQDRMPGFHDVAWDKALDWLKGRTGAELAPEQEEAVRLALTQKVAVLTGGPGCGKSFTVRSIIELARAKRAKVVLAAPTGRAAKRLAELTGAEASTVHRLLELKPGGDAAYDKDRPLDADLVVVDEASMLDLLLANKLVKAVPPGAHLLFVGDVDQLPSVGAGEVLRDLLADGGPIPAVRLTRVFRQAQQSGVVTNAHRINSGRHPLTDGMKDFFLFVEDDTEEAGRLTVDVAARRIPAKFGLDPRRDVQVLAPMHRGPAGAGTLNGLLQQAVTPPARTCPRSGSAAASSASATRSPRSATITRRAKTVSSTAPWALSPPSTWMNSA
;
A
#
# COMPACT_ATOMS: atom_id res chain seq x y z
N MET A 1 -38.11 0.44 -7.63
CA MET A 1 -37.69 -0.85 -7.06
C MET A 1 -37.46 -1.85 -8.18
N LEU A 2 -36.38 -2.63 -8.11
CA LEU A 2 -35.92 -3.55 -9.14
C LEU A 2 -35.27 -4.76 -8.46
N GLU A 3 -35.59 -5.98 -8.90
CA GLU A 3 -34.96 -7.21 -8.40
C GLU A 3 -34.17 -7.89 -9.52
N GLY A 4 -33.03 -8.48 -9.18
CA GLY A 4 -32.26 -9.27 -10.13
C GLY A 4 -30.96 -9.82 -9.57
N VAL A 5 -30.33 -10.72 -10.33
CA VAL A 5 -29.08 -11.39 -9.98
C VAL A 5 -27.90 -10.62 -10.56
N LEU A 6 -26.91 -10.32 -9.73
CA LEU A 6 -25.73 -9.58 -10.13
C LEU A 6 -24.80 -10.41 -11.04
N GLU A 7 -25.03 -10.47 -12.34
CA GLU A 7 -24.24 -11.33 -13.26
C GLU A 7 -22.79 -10.87 -13.48
N ARG A 8 -22.53 -9.56 -13.45
CA ARG A 8 -21.16 -9.06 -13.63
C ARG A 8 -20.95 -7.70 -13.02
N ILE A 9 -19.89 -7.53 -12.23
CA ILE A 9 -19.39 -6.21 -11.86
C ILE A 9 -18.44 -5.76 -12.98
N THR A 10 -18.79 -4.66 -13.63
CA THR A 10 -17.96 -4.06 -14.69
C THR A 10 -16.92 -3.12 -14.11
N TYR A 11 -17.23 -2.47 -12.98
CA TYR A 11 -16.33 -1.61 -12.24
C TYR A 11 -16.78 -1.52 -10.79
N ALA A 12 -15.85 -1.57 -9.83
CA ALA A 12 -16.12 -1.32 -8.42
C ALA A 12 -14.97 -0.50 -7.82
N ASN A 13 -15.32 0.53 -7.07
CA ASN A 13 -14.37 1.33 -6.30
C ASN A 13 -14.45 0.92 -4.82
N GLU A 14 -13.38 0.30 -4.32
CA GLU A 14 -13.30 -0.27 -2.97
C GLU A 14 -13.34 0.79 -1.85
N GLU A 15 -13.00 2.05 -2.14
CA GLU A 15 -12.95 3.11 -1.13
C GLU A 15 -14.27 3.87 -0.91
N ASN A 16 -15.19 3.88 -1.89
CA ASN A 16 -16.46 4.61 -1.79
C ASN A 16 -17.69 3.77 -2.12
N GLY A 17 -17.49 2.53 -2.57
CA GLY A 17 -18.60 1.62 -2.86
C GLY A 17 -19.25 1.75 -4.22
N TYR A 18 -18.82 2.72 -5.03
CA TYR A 18 -19.43 2.97 -6.32
C TYR A 18 -19.17 1.79 -7.25
N THR A 19 -20.26 1.18 -7.71
CA THR A 19 -20.25 -0.06 -8.45
C THR A 19 -21.11 0.08 -9.71
N VAL A 20 -20.53 -0.26 -10.85
CA VAL A 20 -21.22 -0.45 -12.13
C VAL A 20 -21.36 -1.94 -12.36
N ALA A 21 -22.58 -2.43 -12.35
CA ALA A 21 -22.85 -3.85 -12.49
C ALA A 21 -23.92 -4.14 -13.54
N ARG A 22 -23.89 -5.39 -14.02
CA ARG A 22 -24.84 -5.97 -14.95
C ARG A 22 -25.69 -6.94 -14.15
N VAL A 23 -26.99 -6.68 -14.13
CA VAL A 23 -27.98 -7.45 -13.37
C VAL A 23 -28.92 -8.14 -14.34
N ASP A 24 -29.13 -9.44 -14.16
CA ASP A 24 -30.19 -10.16 -14.83
C ASP A 24 -31.50 -10.00 -14.03
N THR A 25 -32.52 -9.46 -14.68
CA THR A 25 -33.84 -9.20 -14.06
C THR A 25 -34.84 -10.32 -14.34
N GLY A 26 -34.45 -11.38 -15.07
CA GLY A 26 -35.31 -12.51 -15.46
C GLY A 26 -36.41 -12.14 -16.47
N ARG A 27 -36.47 -10.87 -16.91
CA ARG A 27 -37.47 -10.33 -17.85
C ARG A 27 -36.82 -10.02 -19.20
N GLY A 28 -36.49 -11.06 -19.96
CA GLY A 28 -35.97 -10.93 -21.33
C GLY A 28 -35.00 -12.05 -21.68
N ALA A 29 -34.93 -12.41 -22.97
CA ALA A 29 -34.08 -13.46 -23.50
C ALA A 29 -32.58 -13.10 -23.44
N GLY A 30 -32.00 -13.02 -22.23
CA GLY A 30 -30.56 -12.83 -22.00
C GLY A 30 -30.07 -11.37 -21.95
N ASP A 31 -30.97 -10.38 -21.92
CA ASP A 31 -30.59 -8.96 -21.83
C ASP A 31 -30.28 -8.55 -20.39
N LEU A 32 -28.98 -8.34 -20.11
CA LEU A 32 -28.51 -7.83 -18.82
C LEU A 32 -28.76 -6.32 -18.70
N LEU A 33 -29.28 -5.88 -17.55
CA LEU A 33 -29.51 -4.47 -17.26
C LEU A 33 -28.28 -3.83 -16.60
N THR A 34 -27.90 -2.62 -17.02
CA THR A 34 -26.84 -1.86 -16.34
C THR A 34 -27.40 -1.16 -15.11
N VAL A 35 -26.76 -1.39 -13.97
CA VAL A 35 -27.09 -0.84 -12.66
C VAL A 35 -25.87 -0.10 -12.11
N VAL A 36 -26.07 1.10 -11.58
CA VAL A 36 -24.99 1.98 -11.08
C VAL A 36 -25.33 2.52 -9.70
N GLY A 37 -24.44 2.43 -8.73
CA GLY A 37 -24.72 2.93 -7.37
C GLY A 37 -23.77 2.38 -6.31
N SER A 38 -24.03 2.69 -5.04
CA SER A 38 -23.23 2.16 -3.93
C SER A 38 -23.66 0.73 -3.60
N LEU A 39 -22.97 -0.26 -4.15
CA LEU A 39 -23.23 -1.69 -3.95
C LEU A 39 -22.11 -2.33 -3.10
N LEU A 40 -21.75 -1.67 -1.98
CA LEU A 40 -20.66 -2.10 -1.09
C LEU A 40 -20.88 -3.50 -0.55
N GLY A 41 -20.00 -4.43 -0.92
CA GLY A 41 -20.06 -5.81 -0.47
C GLY A 41 -20.90 -6.74 -1.36
N ALA A 42 -21.61 -6.20 -2.36
CA ALA A 42 -22.37 -7.01 -3.31
C ALA A 42 -21.41 -7.80 -4.21
N GLN A 43 -21.57 -9.11 -4.28
CA GLN A 43 -20.76 -9.97 -5.15
C GLN A 43 -21.54 -10.47 -6.35
N VAL A 44 -20.82 -10.66 -7.47
CA VAL A 44 -21.36 -11.29 -8.68
C VAL A 44 -22.06 -12.59 -8.29
N GLY A 45 -23.35 -12.71 -8.57
CA GLY A 45 -24.20 -13.84 -8.22
C GLY A 45 -25.24 -13.63 -7.14
N GLU A 46 -25.18 -12.52 -6.44
CA GLU A 46 -26.13 -12.23 -5.37
C GLU A 46 -27.46 -11.72 -5.96
N SER A 47 -28.56 -12.18 -5.36
CA SER A 47 -29.89 -11.64 -5.65
C SER A 47 -30.05 -10.34 -4.89
N LEU A 48 -30.16 -9.24 -5.63
CA LEU A 48 -30.27 -7.90 -5.08
C LEU A 48 -31.70 -7.40 -5.26
N ARG A 49 -32.29 -6.90 -4.17
CA ARG A 49 -33.44 -6.03 -4.23
C ARG A 49 -32.94 -4.59 -4.15
N MET A 50 -33.14 -3.85 -5.23
CA MET A 50 -32.54 -2.53 -5.44
C MET A 50 -33.63 -1.45 -5.52
N GLU A 51 -33.45 -0.39 -4.76
CA GLU A 51 -34.27 0.82 -4.78
C GLU A 51 -33.50 1.97 -5.40
N GLY A 52 -34.19 2.78 -6.19
CA GLY A 52 -33.55 3.85 -6.94
C GLY A 52 -34.35 4.28 -8.16
N ARG A 53 -33.68 5.04 -9.03
CA ARG A 53 -34.29 5.80 -10.13
C ARG A 53 -33.72 5.42 -11.49
N TRP A 54 -34.58 5.47 -12.51
CA TRP A 54 -34.18 5.27 -13.90
C TRP A 54 -33.48 6.52 -14.44
N GLY A 55 -32.33 6.33 -15.08
CA GLY A 55 -31.57 7.39 -15.75
C GLY A 55 -31.08 6.95 -17.13
N SER A 56 -30.63 7.90 -17.93
CA SER A 56 -30.00 7.64 -19.23
C SER A 56 -28.62 8.28 -19.25
N HIS A 57 -27.58 7.50 -19.54
CA HIS A 57 -26.22 7.99 -19.69
C HIS A 57 -25.94 8.34 -21.16
N PRO A 58 -25.38 9.53 -21.49
CA PRO A 58 -25.15 9.97 -22.86
C PRO A 58 -24.32 9.02 -23.74
N GLN A 59 -23.42 8.24 -23.14
CA GLN A 59 -22.57 7.24 -23.83
C GLN A 59 -23.03 5.79 -23.69
N TYR A 60 -23.83 5.43 -22.67
CA TYR A 60 -24.07 4.02 -22.29
C TYR A 60 -25.56 3.62 -22.25
N GLY A 61 -26.47 4.55 -22.55
CA GLY A 61 -27.90 4.29 -22.64
C GLY A 61 -28.60 4.16 -21.30
N LYS A 62 -29.70 3.40 -21.27
CA LYS A 62 -30.60 3.27 -20.12
C LYS A 62 -29.93 2.51 -18.97
N GLN A 63 -29.91 3.12 -17.78
CA GLN A 63 -29.33 2.54 -16.58
C GLN A 63 -30.24 2.77 -15.36
N PHE A 64 -30.12 1.90 -14.37
CA PHE A 64 -30.82 2.03 -13.10
C PHE A 64 -29.85 2.50 -12.01
N THR A 65 -30.08 3.67 -11.44
CA THR A 65 -29.23 4.21 -10.37
C THR A 65 -29.74 3.74 -9.02
N VAL A 66 -28.93 2.98 -8.28
CA VAL A 66 -29.27 2.40 -6.97
C VAL A 66 -28.94 3.40 -5.87
N GLU A 67 -29.95 3.73 -5.07
CA GLU A 67 -29.84 4.58 -3.89
C GLU A 67 -29.74 3.73 -2.62
N ASN A 68 -30.45 2.58 -2.58
CA ASN A 68 -30.35 1.61 -1.51
C ASN A 68 -30.54 0.18 -2.04
N TYR A 69 -29.92 -0.81 -1.41
CA TYR A 69 -30.10 -2.20 -1.79
C TYR A 69 -30.07 -3.14 -0.59
N THR A 70 -30.76 -4.26 -0.71
CA THR A 70 -30.71 -5.35 0.27
C THR A 70 -30.34 -6.64 -0.44
N THR A 71 -29.43 -7.40 0.17
CA THR A 71 -29.14 -8.77 -0.23
C THR A 71 -30.26 -9.66 0.30
N VAL A 72 -30.95 -10.35 -0.59
CA VAL A 72 -31.98 -11.30 -0.17
C VAL A 72 -31.29 -12.58 0.31
N LEU A 73 -31.68 -13.07 1.49
CA LEU A 73 -31.15 -14.22 2.25
C LEU A 73 -30.85 -15.49 1.42
N PRO A 74 -30.02 -16.44 1.92
CA PRO A 74 -29.44 -17.50 1.11
C PRO A 74 -30.49 -18.51 0.65
N ALA A 75 -30.86 -18.36 -0.61
CA ALA A 75 -31.46 -19.37 -1.45
C ALA A 75 -30.93 -19.15 -2.88
N THR A 76 -29.62 -18.93 -3.03
CA THR A 76 -28.99 -18.82 -4.36
C THR A 76 -27.91 -19.88 -4.54
N VAL A 77 -28.00 -20.54 -5.69
CA VAL A 77 -27.08 -21.58 -6.17
C VAL A 77 -25.61 -21.11 -6.15
N GLN A 78 -25.38 -19.79 -6.29
CA GLN A 78 -24.06 -19.18 -6.28
C GLN A 78 -23.36 -19.17 -4.90
N GLY A 79 -24.09 -18.93 -3.81
CA GLY A 79 -23.51 -18.96 -2.46
C GLY A 79 -23.01 -20.36 -2.08
N ILE A 80 -23.82 -21.37 -2.40
CA ILE A 80 -23.48 -22.78 -2.23
C ILE A 80 -22.25 -23.14 -3.08
N ARG A 81 -22.19 -22.63 -4.32
CA ARG A 81 -21.09 -22.90 -5.24
C ARG A 81 -19.76 -22.36 -4.72
N ARG A 82 -19.75 -21.14 -4.16
CA ARG A 82 -18.53 -20.56 -3.58
C ARG A 82 -18.06 -21.30 -2.34
N TYR A 83 -18.98 -21.71 -1.47
CA TYR A 83 -18.65 -22.51 -0.28
C TYR A 83 -17.98 -23.83 -0.67
N LEU A 84 -18.61 -24.60 -1.56
CA LEU A 84 -18.08 -25.87 -2.05
C LEU A 84 -16.76 -25.69 -2.83
N GLY A 85 -16.60 -24.56 -3.54
CA GLY A 85 -15.42 -24.24 -4.35
C GLY A 85 -14.25 -23.63 -3.57
N SER A 86 -14.41 -23.29 -2.29
CA SER A 86 -13.41 -22.62 -1.44
C SER A 86 -12.19 -23.48 -1.10
N GLY A 87 -12.24 -24.78 -1.43
CA GLY A 87 -11.21 -25.75 -1.08
C GLY A 87 -11.27 -26.24 0.36
N LEU A 88 -12.32 -25.87 1.10
CA LEU A 88 -12.61 -26.42 2.43
C LEU A 88 -12.98 -27.91 2.31
N VAL A 89 -13.98 -28.26 1.51
CA VAL A 89 -14.40 -29.66 1.33
C VAL A 89 -13.41 -30.40 0.44
N LYS A 90 -12.57 -31.25 1.04
CA LYS A 90 -11.57 -32.05 0.32
C LYS A 90 -12.28 -32.97 -0.68
N GLY A 91 -11.95 -32.78 -1.96
CA GLY A 91 -12.55 -33.53 -3.07
C GLY A 91 -13.54 -32.74 -3.91
N ILE A 92 -13.94 -31.54 -3.47
CA ILE A 92 -14.74 -30.60 -4.27
C ILE A 92 -13.87 -29.39 -4.65
N GLY A 93 -13.49 -29.30 -5.91
CA GLY A 93 -12.86 -28.11 -6.49
C GLY A 93 -13.89 -27.21 -7.17
N PRO A 94 -13.51 -25.98 -7.60
CA PRO A 94 -14.43 -25.01 -8.20
C PRO A 94 -15.28 -25.55 -9.36
N VAL A 95 -14.71 -26.47 -10.14
CA VAL A 95 -15.38 -27.13 -11.28
C VAL A 95 -16.48 -28.10 -10.82
N PHE A 96 -16.22 -28.86 -9.74
CA PHE A 96 -17.23 -29.78 -9.19
C PHE A 96 -18.26 -29.04 -8.35
N ALA A 97 -17.85 -28.00 -7.61
CA ALA A 97 -18.78 -27.11 -6.94
C ALA A 97 -19.81 -26.55 -7.93
N ASP A 98 -19.35 -26.06 -9.09
CA ASP A 98 -20.24 -25.59 -10.16
C ASP A 98 -21.20 -26.68 -10.63
N ARG A 99 -20.69 -27.87 -10.97
CA ARG A 99 -21.52 -28.99 -11.45
C ARG A 99 -22.54 -29.49 -10.44
N ILE A 100 -22.15 -29.61 -9.17
CA ILE A 100 -23.04 -30.06 -8.10
C ILE A 100 -24.15 -29.02 -7.91
N THR A 101 -23.80 -27.74 -7.86
CA THR A 101 -24.80 -26.67 -7.71
C THR A 101 -25.70 -26.48 -8.94
N GLN A 102 -25.19 -26.73 -10.15
CA GLN A 102 -26.01 -26.73 -11.36
C GLN A 102 -27.03 -27.88 -11.38
N HIS A 103 -26.69 -29.01 -10.76
CA HIS A 103 -27.53 -30.20 -10.77
C HIS A 103 -28.56 -30.20 -9.63
N PHE A 104 -28.15 -29.81 -8.42
CA PHE A 104 -28.99 -29.86 -7.22
C PHE A 104 -29.49 -28.50 -6.74
N GLY A 105 -29.05 -27.40 -7.36
CA GLY A 105 -29.52 -26.06 -7.03
C GLY A 105 -29.33 -25.71 -5.56
N LEU A 106 -30.42 -25.31 -4.91
CA LEU A 106 -30.46 -24.92 -3.50
C LEU A 106 -30.37 -26.11 -2.55
N ASP A 107 -30.84 -27.26 -3.01
CA ASP A 107 -30.90 -28.49 -2.22
C ASP A 107 -29.54 -29.20 -2.15
N THR A 108 -28.54 -28.68 -2.87
CA THR A 108 -27.17 -29.20 -2.90
C THR A 108 -26.62 -29.54 -1.50
N LEU A 109 -26.80 -28.64 -0.53
CA LEU A 109 -26.27 -28.85 0.83
C LEU A 109 -27.02 -29.95 1.57
N GLN A 110 -28.35 -30.00 1.41
CA GLN A 110 -29.20 -31.03 2.01
C GLN A 110 -28.88 -32.40 1.41
N ILE A 111 -28.69 -32.48 0.09
CA ILE A 111 -28.39 -33.74 -0.61
C ILE A 111 -27.02 -34.29 -0.23
N ILE A 112 -26.01 -33.45 -0.02
CA ILE A 112 -24.71 -33.93 0.47
C ILE A 112 -24.82 -34.50 1.90
N GLU A 113 -25.72 -33.98 2.73
CA GLU A 113 -25.90 -34.36 4.13
C GLU A 113 -26.82 -35.57 4.33
N GLU A 114 -28.01 -35.53 3.76
CA GLU A 114 -29.08 -36.53 3.99
C GLU A 114 -29.03 -37.66 2.97
N GLU A 115 -28.63 -37.36 1.72
CA GLU A 115 -28.68 -38.31 0.60
C GLU A 115 -27.37 -38.35 -0.24
N PRO A 116 -26.17 -38.49 0.38
CA PRO A 116 -24.88 -38.34 -0.31
C PRO A 116 -24.69 -39.29 -1.50
N LYS A 117 -25.40 -40.42 -1.52
CA LYS A 117 -25.38 -41.39 -2.64
C LYS A 117 -25.83 -40.77 -3.96
N ARG A 118 -26.67 -39.73 -3.90
CA ARG A 118 -27.16 -39.01 -5.09
C ARG A 118 -26.10 -38.17 -5.77
N LEU A 119 -24.98 -37.86 -5.10
CA LEU A 119 -23.87 -37.14 -5.75
C LEU A 119 -23.29 -37.88 -6.98
N ILE A 120 -23.57 -39.18 -7.13
CA ILE A 120 -23.23 -39.99 -8.31
C ILE A 120 -24.02 -39.54 -9.56
N GLU A 121 -25.19 -38.91 -9.39
CA GLU A 121 -26.00 -38.34 -10.47
C GLU A 121 -25.26 -37.21 -11.22
N VAL A 122 -24.28 -36.57 -10.57
CA VAL A 122 -23.51 -35.47 -11.15
C VAL A 122 -22.37 -36.00 -12.03
N PRO A 123 -22.28 -35.59 -13.31
CA PRO A 123 -21.26 -36.08 -14.24
C PRO A 123 -19.81 -35.89 -13.75
N GLY A 124 -19.11 -37.02 -13.57
CA GLY A 124 -17.71 -37.07 -13.14
C GLY A 124 -17.49 -37.30 -11.65
N LEU A 125 -18.55 -37.49 -10.86
CA LEU A 125 -18.50 -37.91 -9.45
C LEU A 125 -18.77 -39.42 -9.34
N GLY A 126 -17.70 -40.22 -9.36
CA GLY A 126 -17.79 -41.67 -9.15
C GLY A 126 -17.86 -42.06 -7.65
N PRO A 127 -18.24 -43.32 -7.33
CA PRO A 127 -18.49 -43.77 -5.96
C PRO A 127 -17.31 -43.59 -4.99
N LYS A 128 -16.07 -43.68 -5.49
CA LYS A 128 -14.85 -43.42 -4.69
C LYS A 128 -14.68 -41.95 -4.28
N ARG A 129 -15.11 -41.02 -5.13
CA ARG A 129 -15.09 -39.58 -4.83
C ARG A 129 -16.27 -39.18 -3.96
N THR A 130 -17.45 -39.73 -4.22
CA THR A 130 -18.63 -39.56 -3.35
C THR A 130 -18.29 -39.95 -1.93
N LYS A 131 -17.68 -41.13 -1.71
CA LYS A 131 -17.24 -41.57 -0.37
C LYS A 131 -16.30 -40.57 0.30
N LYS A 132 -15.28 -40.07 -0.42
CA LYS A 132 -14.35 -39.06 0.10
C LYS A 132 -15.03 -37.73 0.44
N ILE A 133 -16.00 -37.32 -0.37
CA ILE A 133 -16.78 -36.10 -0.13
C ILE A 133 -17.65 -36.28 1.10
N THR A 134 -18.29 -37.43 1.27
CA THR A 134 -19.11 -37.74 2.47
C THR A 134 -18.26 -37.77 3.73
N GLU A 135 -17.10 -38.46 3.71
CA GLU A 135 -16.16 -38.48 4.84
C GLU A 135 -15.65 -37.07 5.18
N ALA A 136 -15.27 -36.29 4.15
CA ALA A 136 -14.84 -34.89 4.33
C ALA A 136 -15.99 -33.96 4.74
N TRP A 137 -17.25 -34.30 4.46
CA TRP A 137 -18.43 -33.53 4.83
C TRP A 137 -18.81 -33.76 6.28
N GLU A 138 -18.77 -35.00 6.75
CA GLU A 138 -18.96 -35.35 8.17
C GLU A 138 -17.90 -34.68 9.05
N GLU A 139 -16.63 -34.68 8.62
CA GLU A 139 -15.55 -33.93 9.29
C GLU A 139 -15.77 -32.41 9.28
N GLN A 140 -16.64 -31.89 8.41
CA GLN A 140 -16.86 -30.45 8.20
C GLN A 140 -18.23 -29.93 8.61
N LYS A 141 -19.05 -30.76 9.26
CA LYS A 141 -20.37 -30.34 9.75
C LYS A 141 -20.29 -29.14 10.71
N ALA A 142 -19.26 -29.10 11.55
CA ALA A 142 -18.97 -27.96 12.42
C ALA A 142 -18.70 -26.66 11.62
N ILE A 143 -18.07 -26.74 10.44
CA ILE A 143 -17.85 -25.59 9.55
C ILE A 143 -19.18 -25.02 9.07
N LYS A 144 -20.13 -25.87 8.69
CA LYS A 144 -21.46 -25.44 8.19
C LYS A 144 -22.19 -24.63 9.25
N GLU A 145 -22.23 -25.11 10.49
CA GLU A 145 -22.89 -24.41 11.60
C GLU A 145 -22.24 -23.06 11.90
N VAL A 146 -20.90 -23.00 11.89
CA VAL A 146 -20.13 -21.76 12.03
C VAL A 146 -20.45 -20.79 10.89
N MET A 147 -20.52 -21.26 9.65
CA MET A 147 -20.80 -20.42 8.47
C MET A 147 -22.23 -19.90 8.47
N LEU A 148 -23.22 -20.74 8.80
CA LEU A 148 -24.62 -20.32 8.90
C LEU A 148 -24.77 -19.27 10.00
N PHE A 149 -24.16 -19.49 11.16
CA PHE A 149 -24.14 -18.52 12.23
C PHE A 149 -23.47 -17.20 11.80
N LEU A 150 -22.29 -17.25 11.17
CA LEU A 150 -21.59 -16.06 10.68
C LEU A 150 -22.40 -15.29 9.61
N GLN A 151 -23.21 -15.99 8.81
CA GLN A 151 -24.12 -15.34 7.87
C GLN A 151 -25.31 -14.68 8.56
N THR A 152 -25.82 -15.22 9.68
CA THR A 152 -26.89 -14.57 10.46
C THR A 152 -26.46 -13.24 11.07
N VAL A 153 -25.16 -13.05 11.28
CA VAL A 153 -24.55 -11.81 11.78
C VAL A 153 -23.98 -10.94 10.64
N GLU A 154 -24.48 -11.13 9.41
CA GLU A 154 -24.13 -10.37 8.20
C GLU A 154 -22.64 -10.39 7.82
N VAL A 155 -21.89 -11.43 8.23
CA VAL A 155 -20.48 -11.58 7.86
C VAL A 155 -20.35 -12.23 6.48
N SER A 156 -19.56 -11.61 5.60
CA SER A 156 -19.32 -12.17 4.27
C SER A 156 -18.68 -13.56 4.36
N THR A 157 -19.03 -14.45 3.42
CA THR A 157 -18.49 -15.81 3.35
C THR A 157 -16.95 -15.83 3.33
N SER A 158 -16.31 -14.83 2.70
CA SER A 158 -14.85 -14.74 2.65
C SER A 158 -14.21 -14.48 4.02
N ILE A 159 -14.86 -13.67 4.86
CA ILE A 159 -14.43 -13.35 6.22
C ILE A 159 -14.72 -14.55 7.13
N ALA A 160 -15.88 -15.18 6.98
CA ALA A 160 -16.24 -16.35 7.75
C ALA A 160 -15.24 -17.51 7.58
N VAL A 161 -14.74 -17.72 6.35
CA VAL A 161 -13.64 -18.68 6.09
C VAL A 161 -12.36 -18.32 6.83
N ARG A 162 -12.02 -17.04 6.98
CA ARG A 162 -10.83 -16.61 7.71
C ARG A 162 -10.99 -16.79 9.22
N ILE A 163 -12.16 -16.42 9.77
CA ILE A 163 -12.51 -16.66 11.18
C ILE A 163 -12.37 -18.15 11.50
N TYR A 164 -12.97 -19.01 10.66
CA TYR A 164 -12.89 -20.46 10.85
C TYR A 164 -11.46 -20.99 10.73
N LYS A 165 -10.67 -20.51 9.76
CA LYS A 165 -9.26 -20.90 9.65
C LYS A 165 -8.42 -20.53 10.87
N LYS A 166 -8.81 -19.48 11.60
CA LYS A 166 -8.10 -18.99 12.78
C LYS A 166 -8.54 -19.71 14.05
N TYR A 167 -9.85 -19.92 14.25
CA TYR A 167 -10.40 -20.43 15.52
C TYR A 167 -11.04 -21.82 15.44
N GLY A 168 -11.22 -22.39 14.26
CA GLY A 168 -11.84 -23.70 14.08
C GLY A 168 -13.23 -23.73 14.73
N ASP A 169 -13.45 -24.71 15.59
CA ASP A 169 -14.75 -24.93 16.24
C ASP A 169 -15.06 -23.86 17.30
N ALA A 170 -14.04 -23.16 17.81
CA ALA A 170 -14.22 -22.04 18.74
C ALA A 170 -14.79 -20.77 18.07
N SER A 171 -14.92 -20.72 16.73
CA SER A 171 -15.37 -19.53 16.01
C SER A 171 -16.70 -18.98 16.51
N ILE A 172 -17.71 -19.83 16.74
CA ILE A 172 -19.02 -19.37 17.22
C ILE A 172 -18.89 -18.73 18.61
N SER A 173 -18.15 -19.39 19.50
CA SER A 173 -17.92 -18.91 20.87
C SER A 173 -17.20 -17.56 20.86
N VAL A 174 -16.15 -17.42 20.06
CA VAL A 174 -15.39 -16.16 19.94
C VAL A 174 -16.28 -15.05 19.40
N VAL A 175 -17.07 -15.32 18.35
CA VAL A 175 -17.96 -14.31 17.75
C VAL A 175 -19.06 -13.87 18.71
N LYS A 176 -19.60 -14.78 19.53
CA LYS A 176 -20.65 -14.45 20.50
C LYS A 176 -20.13 -13.73 21.73
N ASN A 177 -19.01 -14.22 22.29
CA ASN A 177 -18.56 -13.82 23.61
C ASN A 177 -17.42 -12.79 23.57
N GLN A 178 -16.64 -12.76 22.49
CA GLN A 178 -15.46 -11.89 22.36
C GLN A 178 -15.33 -11.34 20.91
N PRO A 179 -16.37 -10.70 20.35
CA PRO A 179 -16.39 -10.30 18.94
C PRO A 179 -15.27 -9.32 18.56
N TYR A 180 -14.81 -8.49 19.50
CA TYR A 180 -13.74 -7.53 19.23
C TYR A 180 -12.36 -8.18 19.05
N ARG A 181 -12.13 -9.42 19.53
CA ARG A 181 -10.90 -10.17 19.22
C ARG A 181 -10.72 -10.41 17.73
N LEU A 182 -11.83 -10.50 16.98
CA LEU A 182 -11.81 -10.68 15.53
C LEU A 182 -11.02 -9.56 14.83
N ALA A 183 -11.07 -8.32 15.35
CA ALA A 183 -10.34 -7.19 14.78
C ALA A 183 -8.82 -7.32 14.92
N THR A 184 -8.35 -8.02 15.97
CA THR A 184 -6.92 -8.25 16.23
C THR A 184 -6.41 -9.48 15.48
N ASP A 185 -7.20 -10.55 15.48
CA ASP A 185 -6.75 -11.88 15.10
C ASP A 185 -7.00 -12.27 13.64
N VAL A 186 -7.95 -11.60 12.98
CA VAL A 186 -8.42 -11.98 11.64
C VAL A 186 -8.17 -10.84 10.65
N TRP A 187 -7.18 -11.06 9.79
CA TRP A 187 -6.81 -10.09 8.76
C TRP A 187 -7.99 -9.73 7.85
N GLY A 188 -8.27 -8.42 7.77
CA GLY A 188 -9.38 -7.84 7.00
C GLY A 188 -10.67 -7.62 7.79
N ILE A 189 -10.71 -7.95 9.09
CA ILE A 189 -11.75 -7.48 10.00
C ILE A 189 -11.17 -6.30 10.77
N GLY A 190 -11.73 -5.11 10.58
CA GLY A 190 -11.41 -3.94 11.41
C GLY A 190 -12.41 -3.76 12.55
N PHE A 191 -12.15 -2.80 13.43
CA PHE A 191 -13.06 -2.43 14.53
C PHE A 191 -14.49 -2.19 14.05
N LEU A 192 -14.70 -1.42 12.97
CA LEU A 192 -16.05 -1.13 12.46
C LEU A 192 -16.82 -2.38 12.04
N THR A 193 -16.14 -3.39 11.50
CA THR A 193 -16.76 -4.66 11.14
C THR A 193 -17.04 -5.49 12.39
N ALA A 194 -16.09 -5.54 13.33
CA ALA A 194 -16.28 -6.21 14.62
C ALA A 194 -17.41 -5.58 15.44
N ASP A 195 -17.57 -4.26 15.41
CA ASP A 195 -18.62 -3.52 16.13
C ASP A 195 -20.01 -3.84 15.57
N LYS A 196 -20.14 -3.96 14.24
CA LYS A 196 -21.38 -4.43 13.60
C LYS A 196 -21.73 -5.86 14.01
N ILE A 197 -20.73 -6.74 14.03
CA ILE A 197 -20.91 -8.13 14.49
C ILE A 197 -21.34 -8.15 15.96
N ALA A 198 -20.65 -7.40 16.82
CA ALA A 198 -20.94 -7.28 18.25
C ALA A 198 -22.38 -6.81 18.50
N GLN A 199 -22.84 -5.79 17.77
CA GLN A 199 -24.21 -5.31 17.84
C GLN A 199 -25.22 -6.39 17.43
N SER A 200 -24.94 -7.14 16.36
CA SER A 200 -25.83 -8.20 15.87
C SER A 200 -25.94 -9.41 16.82
N VAL A 201 -24.90 -9.69 17.62
CA VAL A 201 -24.93 -10.74 18.65
C VAL A 201 -25.44 -10.24 20.01
N GLY A 202 -25.78 -8.95 20.13
CA GLY A 202 -26.41 -8.37 21.32
C GLY A 202 -25.46 -7.83 22.38
N ILE A 203 -24.22 -7.49 22.03
CA ILE A 203 -23.30 -6.82 22.95
C ILE A 203 -23.81 -5.39 23.25
N PRO A 204 -23.90 -4.98 24.54
CA PRO A 204 -24.31 -3.63 24.90
C PRO A 204 -23.41 -2.53 24.32
N HIS A 205 -24.02 -1.39 23.98
CA HIS A 205 -23.34 -0.25 23.39
C HIS A 205 -22.28 0.38 24.32
N ASP A 206 -22.50 0.29 25.63
CA ASP A 206 -21.64 0.74 26.72
C ASP A 206 -20.81 -0.41 27.33
N SER A 207 -20.69 -1.54 26.62
CA SER A 207 -19.86 -2.64 27.10
C SER A 207 -18.38 -2.23 27.22
N PRO A 208 -17.69 -2.56 28.32
CA PRO A 208 -16.28 -2.23 28.48
C PRO A 208 -15.40 -2.79 27.35
N GLU A 209 -15.69 -3.99 26.87
CA GLU A 209 -14.96 -4.59 25.74
C GLU A 209 -15.02 -3.74 24.47
N ARG A 210 -16.20 -3.19 24.14
CA ARG A 210 -16.38 -2.27 23.02
C ARG A 210 -15.59 -0.99 23.21
N VAL A 211 -15.65 -0.40 24.41
CA VAL A 211 -14.97 0.85 24.71
C VAL A 211 -13.45 0.68 24.60
N LYS A 212 -12.91 -0.41 25.14
CA LYS A 212 -11.50 -0.74 25.04
C LYS A 212 -11.04 -0.94 23.58
N ALA A 213 -11.78 -1.72 22.81
CA ALA A 213 -11.49 -1.91 21.39
C ALA A 213 -11.61 -0.60 20.59
N GLY A 214 -12.56 0.26 20.95
CA GLY A 214 -12.77 1.58 20.37
C GLY A 214 -11.64 2.55 20.66
N LEU A 215 -11.09 2.56 21.87
CA LEU A 215 -9.92 3.35 22.26
C LEU A 215 -8.69 2.97 21.42
N GLN A 216 -8.42 1.67 21.28
CA GLN A 216 -7.33 1.18 20.43
C GLN A 216 -7.56 1.53 18.96
N TYR A 217 -8.81 1.48 18.48
CA TYR A 217 -9.15 1.89 17.13
C TYR A 217 -8.98 3.39 16.89
N ALA A 218 -9.38 4.24 17.84
CA ALA A 218 -9.15 5.68 17.77
C ALA A 218 -7.65 5.99 17.68
N LEU A 219 -6.82 5.35 18.52
CA LEU A 219 -5.35 5.45 18.41
C LEU A 219 -4.83 4.96 17.05
N SER A 220 -5.37 3.86 16.52
CA SER A 220 -5.00 3.35 15.19
C SER A 220 -5.33 4.34 14.09
N GLN A 221 -6.47 5.03 14.15
CA GLN A 221 -6.83 6.05 13.17
C GLN A 221 -5.89 7.25 13.22
N SER A 222 -5.45 7.66 14.41
CA SER A 222 -4.45 8.72 14.56
C SER A 222 -3.07 8.27 14.09
N THR A 223 -2.74 6.99 14.25
CA THR A 223 -1.53 6.38 13.69
C THR A 223 -1.53 6.44 12.17
N ASP A 224 -2.67 6.17 11.52
CA ASP A 224 -2.83 6.30 10.07
C ASP A 224 -2.70 7.76 9.59
N GLN A 225 -2.81 8.74 10.49
CA GLN A 225 -2.56 10.16 10.24
C GLN A 225 -1.11 10.58 10.55
N GLY A 226 -0.24 9.63 10.94
CA GLY A 226 1.18 9.87 11.20
C GLY A 226 1.55 9.98 12.69
N HIS A 227 0.60 9.93 13.62
CA HIS A 227 0.87 10.11 15.05
C HIS A 227 1.41 8.84 15.72
N CYS A 228 2.50 8.94 16.49
CA CYS A 228 2.99 7.81 17.31
C CYS A 228 2.15 7.57 18.57
N TYR A 229 1.57 8.64 19.11
CA TYR A 229 0.72 8.66 20.31
C TYR A 229 -0.34 9.74 20.21
N LEU A 230 -1.31 9.71 21.12
CA LEU A 230 -2.20 10.84 21.39
C LEU A 230 -2.08 11.31 22.84
N PRO A 231 -2.21 12.62 23.10
CA PRO A 231 -2.47 13.09 24.46
C PRO A 231 -3.71 12.41 25.03
N GLU A 232 -3.66 12.04 26.31
CA GLU A 232 -4.75 11.32 26.99
C GLU A 232 -6.11 12.02 26.85
N GLU A 233 -6.16 13.34 27.06
CA GLU A 233 -7.39 14.14 26.93
C GLU A 233 -7.96 14.10 25.50
N GLN A 234 -7.09 14.17 24.48
CA GLN A 234 -7.47 14.11 23.08
C GLN A 234 -8.04 12.73 22.73
N LEU A 235 -7.38 11.65 23.18
CA LEU A 235 -7.86 10.29 22.97
C LEU A 235 -9.24 10.07 23.60
N ILE A 236 -9.44 10.55 24.84
CA ILE A 236 -10.74 10.44 25.52
C ILE A 236 -11.81 11.20 24.72
N ALA A 237 -11.54 12.42 24.28
CA ALA A 237 -12.48 13.22 23.49
C ALA A 237 -12.84 12.53 22.15
N ASP A 238 -11.84 12.00 21.45
CA ASP A 238 -12.04 11.30 20.17
C ASP A 238 -12.81 9.99 20.38
N ALA A 239 -12.52 9.24 21.44
CA ALA A 239 -13.22 8.01 21.79
C ALA A 239 -14.69 8.26 22.18
N VAL A 240 -14.97 9.29 23.00
CA VAL A 240 -16.35 9.69 23.35
C VAL A 240 -17.14 10.05 22.09
N LYS A 241 -16.54 10.83 21.19
CA LYS A 241 -17.17 11.22 19.91
C LYS A 241 -17.43 10.03 19.00
N LEU A 242 -16.48 9.11 18.90
CA LEU A 242 -16.56 7.92 18.05
C LEU A 242 -17.58 6.91 18.59
N LEU A 243 -17.53 6.63 19.89
CA LEU A 243 -18.29 5.56 20.52
C LEU A 243 -19.63 6.00 21.06
N GLN A 244 -19.86 7.31 21.24
CA GLN A 244 -21.07 7.91 21.79
C GLN A 244 -21.44 7.37 23.19
N VAL A 245 -20.44 7.24 24.06
CA VAL A 245 -20.58 6.74 25.44
C VAL A 245 -20.18 7.81 26.47
N ASP A 246 -20.46 7.56 27.74
CA ASP A 246 -20.10 8.46 28.83
C ASP A 246 -18.57 8.57 29.03
N THR A 247 -18.10 9.78 29.35
CA THR A 247 -16.67 10.07 29.54
C THR A 247 -16.07 9.29 30.70
N GLY A 248 -16.80 9.08 31.79
CA GLY A 248 -16.33 8.33 32.96
C GLY A 248 -16.01 6.88 32.61
N LEU A 249 -16.88 6.23 31.84
CA LEU A 249 -16.66 4.87 31.34
C LEU A 249 -15.41 4.78 30.45
N VAL A 250 -15.16 5.78 29.59
CA VAL A 250 -13.95 5.82 28.74
C VAL A 250 -12.68 5.93 29.58
N ILE A 251 -12.69 6.78 30.62
CA ILE A 251 -11.55 6.95 31.53
C ILE A 251 -11.26 5.65 32.28
N GLU A 252 -12.29 4.99 32.81
CA GLU A 252 -12.15 3.71 33.50
C GLU A 252 -11.59 2.63 32.58
N CYS A 253 -12.16 2.49 31.37
CA CYS A 253 -11.69 1.52 30.39
C CYS A 253 -10.26 1.78 29.91
N LEU A 254 -9.86 3.06 29.79
CA LEU A 254 -8.49 3.44 29.44
C LEU A 254 -7.51 3.09 30.56
N ALA A 255 -7.88 3.33 31.81
CA ALA A 255 -7.05 2.95 32.96
C ALA A 255 -6.86 1.43 33.04
N GLU A 256 -7.92 0.65 32.79
CA GLU A 256 -7.84 -0.80 32.71
C GLU A 256 -6.99 -1.29 31.52
N LEU A 257 -7.07 -0.62 30.36
CA LEU A 257 -6.22 -0.97 29.21
C LEU A 257 -4.75 -0.66 29.42
N ALA A 258 -4.44 0.38 30.18
CA ALA A 258 -3.07 0.74 30.52
C ALA A 258 -2.47 -0.16 31.61
N ALA A 259 -3.32 -0.84 32.39
CA ALA A 259 -2.90 -1.84 33.35
C ALA A 259 -2.48 -3.15 32.64
N PRO A 260 -1.50 -3.90 33.18
CA PRO A 260 -1.16 -5.22 32.68
C PRO A 260 -2.38 -6.15 32.74
N SER A 261 -2.67 -6.87 31.66
CA SER A 261 -3.74 -7.87 31.67
C SER A 261 -3.41 -9.04 32.60
N GLU A 262 -4.43 -9.65 33.22
CA GLU A 262 -4.26 -10.83 34.06
C GLU A 262 -3.86 -12.08 33.25
N GLU A 263 -4.22 -12.13 31.96
CA GLU A 263 -3.97 -13.28 31.08
C GLU A 263 -2.55 -13.31 30.52
N ASP A 264 -2.05 -12.18 29.99
CA ASP A 264 -0.78 -12.12 29.25
C ASP A 264 0.29 -11.26 29.96
N GLY A 265 -0.08 -10.55 31.03
CA GLY A 265 0.82 -9.65 31.77
C GLY A 265 1.26 -8.41 30.98
N GLU A 266 0.69 -8.17 29.79
CA GLU A 266 0.99 -7.03 28.95
C GLU A 266 -0.21 -6.05 28.92
N PRO A 267 0.04 -4.73 28.93
CA PRO A 267 -1.04 -3.76 28.80
C PRO A 267 -1.51 -3.66 27.34
N GLY A 268 -2.77 -3.26 27.12
CA GLY A 268 -3.33 -3.05 25.79
C GLY A 268 -2.89 -1.71 25.15
N VAL A 269 -2.50 -0.74 25.97
CA VAL A 269 -1.91 0.54 25.57
C VAL A 269 -0.80 0.93 26.56
N VAL A 270 0.14 1.78 26.14
CA VAL A 270 1.16 2.30 27.05
C VAL A 270 0.85 3.75 27.39
N ARG A 271 0.84 4.06 28.69
CA ARG A 271 0.72 5.42 29.22
C ARG A 271 2.11 5.90 29.66
N GLU A 272 2.59 6.97 29.05
CA GLU A 272 3.90 7.56 29.37
C GLU A 272 3.75 9.07 29.59
N ARG A 273 4.49 9.62 30.56
CA ARG A 273 4.53 11.07 30.80
C ARG A 273 5.73 11.67 30.07
N LEU A 274 5.44 12.41 29.01
CA LEU A 274 6.44 13.07 28.19
C LEU A 274 6.66 14.52 28.64
N PRO A 275 7.86 15.10 28.44
CA PRO A 275 8.05 16.53 28.58
C PRO A 275 7.15 17.29 27.60
N GLY A 276 6.65 18.46 28.02
CA GLY A 276 5.81 19.28 27.16
C GLY A 276 6.58 19.78 25.93
N PRO A 277 5.89 20.01 24.80
CA PRO A 277 6.49 20.67 23.64
C PRO A 277 7.12 22.01 24.06
N ASP A 278 8.32 22.29 23.57
CA ASP A 278 9.04 23.56 23.80
C ASP A 278 9.19 23.97 25.28
N GLY A 279 9.27 22.98 26.18
CA GLY A 279 9.39 23.23 27.63
C GLY A 279 8.08 23.59 28.32
N GLY A 280 6.94 23.34 27.66
CA GLY A 280 5.61 23.46 28.24
C GLY A 280 5.29 22.36 29.28
N ASP A 281 4.03 22.33 29.70
CA ASP A 281 3.57 21.35 30.70
C ASP A 281 3.71 19.91 30.19
N PRO A 282 4.16 18.97 31.04
CA PRO A 282 4.27 17.56 30.67
C PRO A 282 2.95 17.00 30.15
N VAL A 283 3.01 16.27 29.04
CA VAL A 283 1.85 15.65 28.41
C VAL A 283 1.82 14.17 28.76
N THR A 284 0.65 13.66 29.14
CA THR A 284 0.45 12.22 29.26
C THR A 284 0.09 11.65 27.89
N ALA A 285 1.02 10.91 27.32
CA ALA A 285 0.91 10.28 26.01
C ALA A 285 0.38 8.85 26.15
N ILE A 286 -0.57 8.50 25.29
CA ILE A 286 -1.10 7.15 25.16
C ILE A 286 -0.67 6.57 23.80
N TYR A 287 0.01 5.43 23.86
CA TYR A 287 0.54 4.74 22.70
C TYR A 287 -0.15 3.40 22.48
N LEU A 288 -0.27 3.02 21.21
CA LEU A 288 -0.34 1.60 20.87
C LEU A 288 0.99 0.93 21.20
N VAL A 289 0.94 -0.22 21.87
CA VAL A 289 2.11 -0.96 22.35
C VAL A 289 3.20 -1.17 21.27
N PRO A 290 2.87 -1.53 20.02
CA PRO A 290 3.90 -1.72 18.98
C PRO A 290 4.69 -0.45 18.66
N PHE A 291 4.05 0.73 18.71
CA PHE A 291 4.69 2.01 18.39
C PHE A 291 5.60 2.47 19.53
N HIS A 292 5.12 2.43 20.78
CA HIS A 292 5.98 2.71 21.94
C HIS A 292 7.19 1.78 22.00
N ARG A 293 6.98 0.46 21.82
CA ARG A 293 8.09 -0.51 21.77
C ARG A 293 9.04 -0.23 20.60
N ALA A 294 8.53 0.20 19.46
CA ALA A 294 9.36 0.52 18.30
C ALA A 294 10.18 1.80 18.52
N GLU A 295 9.62 2.82 19.17
CA GLU A 295 10.31 4.08 19.51
C GLU A 295 11.48 3.85 20.47
N LEU A 296 11.22 3.15 21.58
CA LEU A 296 12.27 2.78 22.54
C LEU A 296 13.32 1.86 21.90
N SER A 297 12.89 0.91 21.07
CA SER A 297 13.82 0.00 20.39
C SER A 297 14.68 0.76 19.38
N LEU A 298 14.10 1.62 18.54
CA LEU A 298 14.83 2.37 17.52
C LEU A 298 15.88 3.27 18.16
N SER A 299 15.49 4.06 19.17
CA SER A 299 16.41 4.94 19.90
C SER A 299 17.55 4.15 20.57
N ALA A 300 17.24 3.07 21.27
CA ALA A 300 18.24 2.21 21.91
C ALA A 300 19.20 1.57 20.89
N GLN A 301 18.70 1.12 19.74
CA GLN A 301 19.54 0.50 18.71
C GLN A 301 20.44 1.52 18.01
N LEU A 302 19.95 2.73 17.73
CA LEU A 302 20.77 3.80 17.17
C LEU A 302 21.89 4.21 18.14
N LEU A 303 21.57 4.38 19.43
CA LEU A 303 22.56 4.65 20.47
C LEU A 303 23.58 3.51 20.61
N ARG A 304 23.14 2.26 20.50
CA ARG A 304 24.02 1.09 20.50
C ARG A 304 24.99 1.12 19.31
N LEU A 305 24.50 1.41 18.11
CA LEU A 305 25.34 1.51 16.91
C LEU A 305 26.31 2.69 17.00
N LEU A 306 25.89 3.81 17.57
CA LEU A 306 26.74 4.99 17.73
C LEU A 306 27.87 4.74 18.75
N ARG A 307 27.58 4.05 19.86
CA ARG A 307 28.49 3.88 21.01
C ARG A 307 29.34 2.61 20.96
N THR A 308 29.14 1.74 19.98
CA THR A 308 29.93 0.50 19.86
C THR A 308 31.39 0.80 19.52
N ASP A 309 32.30 0.06 20.16
CA ASP A 309 33.74 0.11 19.86
C ASP A 309 34.10 -0.61 18.56
N GLN A 310 33.23 -1.52 18.11
CA GLN A 310 33.39 -2.19 16.82
C GLN A 310 33.26 -1.19 15.68
N ASP A 311 34.13 -1.33 14.68
CA ASP A 311 34.13 -0.51 13.48
C ASP A 311 34.53 -1.40 12.29
N ARG A 312 33.68 -1.45 11.27
CA ARG A 312 33.91 -2.23 10.04
C ARG A 312 34.63 -1.43 8.97
N MET A 313 34.75 -0.11 9.13
CA MET A 313 35.46 0.78 8.23
C MET A 313 36.54 1.60 8.94
N PRO A 314 37.38 1.00 9.83
CA PRO A 314 38.34 1.74 10.64
C PRO A 314 39.42 2.42 9.77
N GLY A 315 39.63 1.89 8.56
CA GLY A 315 40.57 2.40 7.59
C GLY A 315 40.21 3.78 7.00
N PHE A 316 39.17 4.47 7.51
CA PHE A 316 38.85 5.87 7.21
C PHE A 316 39.22 6.86 8.34
N HIS A 317 39.54 6.40 9.56
CA HIS A 317 39.96 7.29 10.66
C HIS A 317 41.30 7.96 10.36
N ASP A 318 42.26 7.19 9.84
CA ASP A 318 43.63 7.66 9.57
C ASP A 318 43.90 7.93 8.07
N VAL A 319 42.85 8.17 7.28
CA VAL A 319 43.01 8.45 5.84
C VAL A 319 43.59 9.84 5.64
N ALA A 320 44.57 9.94 4.74
CA ALA A 320 44.98 11.22 4.17
C ALA A 320 43.85 11.79 3.30
N TRP A 321 42.93 12.51 3.93
CA TRP A 321 41.69 13.01 3.31
C TRP A 321 41.95 13.83 2.05
N ASP A 322 42.98 14.68 2.04
CA ASP A 322 43.31 15.48 0.85
C ASP A 322 43.60 14.59 -0.37
N LYS A 323 44.38 13.52 -0.18
CA LYS A 323 44.68 12.56 -1.26
C LYS A 323 43.45 11.76 -1.68
N ALA A 324 42.59 11.41 -0.73
CA ALA A 324 41.36 10.67 -1.02
C ALA A 324 40.36 11.53 -1.82
N LEU A 325 40.22 12.81 -1.45
CA LEU A 325 39.36 13.77 -2.15
C LEU A 325 39.93 14.12 -3.54
N ASP A 326 41.25 14.26 -3.68
CA ASP A 326 41.90 14.45 -4.98
C ASP A 326 41.68 13.24 -5.91
N TRP A 327 41.85 12.02 -5.38
CA TRP A 327 41.55 10.79 -6.12
C TRP A 327 40.09 10.73 -6.55
N LEU A 328 39.18 11.09 -5.64
CA LEU A 328 37.74 11.12 -5.91
C LEU A 328 37.42 12.15 -7.00
N LYS A 329 37.99 13.36 -6.94
CA LYS A 329 37.84 14.39 -7.97
C LYS A 329 38.26 13.89 -9.35
N GLY A 330 39.38 13.16 -9.43
CA GLY A 330 39.82 12.51 -10.68
C GLY A 330 38.84 11.45 -11.19
N ARG A 331 38.10 10.79 -10.30
CA ARG A 331 37.12 9.72 -10.62
C ARG A 331 35.74 10.27 -11.00
N THR A 332 35.26 11.28 -10.28
CA THR A 332 33.92 11.87 -10.44
C THR A 332 33.89 13.03 -11.42
N GLY A 333 35.05 13.64 -11.70
CA GLY A 333 35.20 14.78 -12.61
C GLY A 333 34.75 16.12 -12.01
N ALA A 334 34.40 16.17 -10.72
CA ALA A 334 33.97 17.38 -10.04
C ALA A 334 34.47 17.43 -8.59
N GLU A 335 34.70 18.64 -8.11
CA GLU A 335 35.13 18.91 -6.74
C GLU A 335 33.91 19.04 -5.81
N LEU A 336 34.06 18.55 -4.58
CA LEU A 336 33.01 18.62 -3.57
C LEU A 336 33.00 20.03 -2.95
N ALA A 337 31.82 20.54 -2.62
CA ALA A 337 31.72 21.71 -1.77
C ALA A 337 32.10 21.35 -0.31
N PRO A 338 32.52 22.32 0.52
CA PRO A 338 32.93 22.04 1.91
C PRO A 338 31.92 21.22 2.73
N GLU A 339 30.62 21.55 2.63
CA GLU A 339 29.54 20.80 3.29
C GLU A 339 29.42 19.35 2.76
N GLN A 340 29.71 19.13 1.47
CA GLN A 340 29.69 17.78 0.90
C GLN A 340 30.91 16.97 1.32
N GLU A 341 32.09 17.61 1.45
CA GLU A 341 33.29 16.97 2.00
C GLU A 341 33.08 16.58 3.47
N GLU A 342 32.47 17.46 4.26
CA GLU A 342 32.08 17.17 5.64
C GLU A 342 31.13 15.97 5.71
N ALA A 343 30.09 15.94 4.87
CA ALA A 343 29.17 14.81 4.79
C ALA A 343 29.88 13.49 4.41
N VAL A 344 30.83 13.54 3.48
CA VAL A 344 31.63 12.38 3.08
C VAL A 344 32.49 11.87 4.24
N ARG A 345 33.18 12.78 4.93
CA ARG A 345 33.99 12.44 6.11
C ARG A 345 33.11 11.85 7.21
N LEU A 346 31.97 12.47 7.48
CA LEU A 346 31.06 12.04 8.52
C LEU A 346 30.53 10.62 8.26
N ALA A 347 30.00 10.37 7.06
CA ALA A 347 29.44 9.07 6.70
C ALA A 347 30.45 7.91 6.78
N LEU A 348 31.72 8.18 6.47
CA LEU A 348 32.77 7.17 6.44
C LEU A 348 33.50 7.00 7.77
N THR A 349 33.32 7.89 8.75
CA THR A 349 33.99 7.83 10.07
C THR A 349 33.01 7.64 11.23
N GLN A 350 31.74 8.00 11.08
CA GLN A 350 30.71 7.82 12.09
C GLN A 350 29.82 6.61 11.77
N LYS A 351 29.52 5.81 12.79
CA LYS A 351 28.70 4.59 12.65
C LYS A 351 27.24 4.89 12.34
N VAL A 352 26.74 6.05 12.75
CA VAL A 352 25.41 6.54 12.38
C VAL A 352 25.54 8.00 12.01
N ALA A 353 24.99 8.39 10.86
CA ALA A 353 25.00 9.78 10.40
C ALA A 353 23.77 10.11 9.56
N VAL A 354 23.44 11.39 9.50
CA VAL A 354 22.37 11.92 8.64
C VAL A 354 22.95 12.90 7.61
N LEU A 355 22.58 12.73 6.36
CA LEU A 355 22.80 13.70 5.29
C LEU A 355 21.45 14.28 4.86
N THR A 356 21.25 15.56 5.13
CA THR A 356 20.03 16.28 4.73
C THR A 356 20.37 17.46 3.83
N GLY A 357 19.38 17.95 3.09
CA GLY A 357 19.53 19.11 2.22
C GLY A 357 18.35 19.25 1.29
N GLY A 358 18.13 20.46 0.77
CA GLY A 358 17.03 20.73 -0.15
C GLY A 358 17.24 20.17 -1.56
N PRO A 359 16.30 20.44 -2.48
CA PRO A 359 16.49 20.17 -3.91
C PRO A 359 17.64 21.00 -4.47
N GLY A 360 18.47 20.41 -5.33
CA GLY A 360 19.56 21.13 -6.00
C GLY A 360 20.83 21.35 -5.16
N CYS A 361 20.90 20.87 -3.92
CA CYS A 361 22.09 20.94 -3.07
C CYS A 361 23.13 19.83 -3.33
N GLY A 362 22.90 18.96 -4.32
CA GLY A 362 23.87 17.93 -4.71
C GLY A 362 23.90 16.66 -3.84
N LYS A 363 22.85 16.37 -3.05
CA LYS A 363 22.74 15.14 -2.22
C LYS A 363 23.16 13.87 -2.95
N SER A 364 22.61 13.63 -4.13
CA SER A 364 22.91 12.45 -4.96
C SER A 364 24.39 12.35 -5.36
N PHE A 365 25.04 13.49 -5.62
CA PHE A 365 26.47 13.54 -5.94
C PHE A 365 27.32 13.20 -4.70
N THR A 366 26.93 13.72 -3.54
CA THR A 366 27.56 13.40 -2.25
C THR A 366 27.44 11.91 -1.93
N VAL A 367 26.24 11.32 -2.07
CA VAL A 367 26.01 9.89 -1.86
C VAL A 367 26.86 9.04 -2.79
N ARG A 368 26.90 9.36 -4.09
CA ARG A 368 27.78 8.67 -5.05
C ARG A 368 29.24 8.74 -4.61
N SER A 369 29.68 9.91 -4.12
CA SER A 369 31.05 10.13 -3.66
C SER A 369 31.42 9.27 -2.45
N ILE A 370 30.51 9.15 -1.48
CA ILE A 370 30.65 8.27 -0.31
C ILE A 370 30.83 6.82 -0.76
N ILE A 371 29.98 6.36 -1.68
CA ILE A 371 29.98 4.97 -2.17
C ILE A 371 31.26 4.65 -2.94
N GLU A 372 31.75 5.57 -3.79
CA GLU A 372 33.00 5.38 -4.53
C GLU A 372 34.21 5.23 -3.59
N LEU A 373 34.30 6.07 -2.55
CA LEU A 373 35.35 5.97 -1.55
C LEU A 373 35.26 4.68 -0.72
N ALA A 374 34.06 4.33 -0.23
CA ALA A 374 33.82 3.08 0.49
C ALA A 374 34.27 1.85 -0.32
N ARG A 375 33.90 1.81 -1.61
CA ARG A 375 34.29 0.74 -2.55
C ARG A 375 35.79 0.72 -2.84
N ALA A 376 36.45 1.88 -2.90
CA ALA A 376 37.91 1.95 -3.07
C ALA A 376 38.65 1.26 -1.90
N LYS A 377 38.06 1.27 -0.70
CA LYS A 377 38.53 0.53 0.48
C LYS A 377 37.94 -0.88 0.61
N ARG A 378 37.24 -1.36 -0.42
CA ARG A 378 36.60 -2.69 -0.50
C ARG A 378 35.49 -2.93 0.53
N ALA A 379 34.86 -1.87 1.04
CA ALA A 379 33.72 -1.99 1.92
C ALA A 379 32.50 -2.57 1.17
N LYS A 380 31.74 -3.44 1.83
CA LYS A 380 30.45 -3.94 1.36
C LYS A 380 29.37 -2.87 1.59
N VAL A 381 28.87 -2.30 0.50
CA VAL A 381 27.86 -1.25 0.53
C VAL A 381 26.49 -1.82 0.18
N VAL A 382 25.52 -1.61 1.06
CA VAL A 382 24.10 -1.92 0.85
C VAL A 382 23.33 -0.63 0.65
N LEU A 383 22.55 -0.57 -0.43
CA LEU A 383 21.74 0.60 -0.79
C LEU A 383 20.25 0.27 -0.69
N ALA A 384 19.54 1.10 0.05
CA ALA A 384 18.11 0.95 0.28
C ALA A 384 17.36 2.28 0.07
N ALA A 385 16.09 2.17 -0.30
CA ALA A 385 15.16 3.30 -0.25
C ALA A 385 13.74 2.80 0.13
N PRO A 386 12.84 3.65 0.63
CA PRO A 386 11.48 3.22 1.00
C PRO A 386 10.65 2.76 -0.21
N THR A 387 10.85 3.37 -1.38
CA THR A 387 10.05 3.09 -2.59
C THR A 387 10.88 2.49 -3.73
N GLY A 388 10.24 1.71 -4.60
CA GLY A 388 10.90 1.07 -5.74
C GLY A 388 11.43 2.07 -6.77
N ARG A 389 10.77 3.23 -6.93
CA ARG A 389 11.24 4.31 -7.82
C ARG A 389 12.50 4.96 -7.27
N ALA A 390 12.53 5.27 -5.96
CA ALA A 390 13.71 5.82 -5.31
C ALA A 390 14.89 4.84 -5.38
N ALA A 391 14.67 3.55 -5.08
CA ALA A 391 15.70 2.53 -5.18
C ALA A 391 16.28 2.41 -6.60
N LYS A 392 15.42 2.44 -7.63
CA LYS A 392 15.87 2.40 -9.03
C LYS A 392 16.74 3.61 -9.39
N ARG A 393 16.31 4.82 -8.99
CA ARG A 393 17.06 6.05 -9.21
C ARG A 393 18.41 6.02 -8.49
N LEU A 394 18.43 5.57 -7.24
CA LEU A 394 19.65 5.39 -6.46
C LEU A 394 20.62 4.42 -7.16
N ALA A 395 20.12 3.31 -7.70
CA ALA A 395 20.93 2.36 -8.45
C ALA A 395 21.54 2.98 -9.73
N GLU A 396 20.75 3.74 -10.50
CA GLU A 396 21.21 4.42 -11.71
C GLU A 396 22.28 5.48 -11.40
N LEU A 397 22.11 6.25 -10.33
CA LEU A 397 23.04 7.31 -9.93
C LEU A 397 24.38 6.78 -9.42
N THR A 398 24.35 5.63 -8.74
CA THR A 398 25.52 5.07 -8.03
C THR A 398 26.19 3.93 -8.79
N GLY A 399 25.56 3.41 -9.85
CA GLY A 399 26.04 2.23 -10.59
C GLY A 399 26.07 0.97 -9.71
N ALA A 400 25.19 0.89 -8.72
CA ALA A 400 25.16 -0.15 -7.70
C ALA A 400 23.76 -0.76 -7.60
N GLU A 401 23.66 -2.02 -7.17
CA GLU A 401 22.34 -2.57 -6.87
C GLU A 401 21.75 -1.87 -5.63
N ALA A 402 20.52 -1.38 -5.77
CA ALA A 402 19.73 -0.84 -4.68
C ALA A 402 18.35 -1.50 -4.67
N SER A 403 17.77 -1.64 -3.49
CA SER A 403 16.48 -2.30 -3.30
C SER A 403 15.58 -1.50 -2.38
N THR A 404 14.30 -1.88 -2.30
CA THR A 404 13.43 -1.29 -1.28
C THR A 404 13.80 -1.83 0.10
N VAL A 405 13.61 -1.06 1.17
CA VAL A 405 13.84 -1.55 2.54
C VAL A 405 13.04 -2.83 2.81
N HIS A 406 11.80 -2.91 2.32
CA HIS A 406 10.97 -4.11 2.38
C HIS A 406 11.63 -5.34 1.72
N ARG A 407 12.22 -5.17 0.54
CA ARG A 407 12.89 -6.25 -0.19
C ARG A 407 14.22 -6.62 0.47
N LEU A 408 14.97 -5.63 0.94
CA LEU A 408 16.23 -5.83 1.66
C LEU A 408 16.03 -6.69 2.91
N LEU A 409 14.97 -6.41 3.66
CA LEU A 409 14.65 -7.13 4.90
C LEU A 409 13.83 -8.41 4.69
N GLU A 410 13.54 -8.78 3.43
CA GLU A 410 12.63 -9.89 3.06
C GLU A 410 11.28 -9.84 3.80
N LEU A 411 10.75 -8.62 4.01
CA LEU A 411 9.53 -8.40 4.77
C LEU A 411 8.30 -8.94 4.03
N LYS A 412 7.56 -9.82 4.69
CA LYS A 412 6.26 -10.31 4.23
C LYS A 412 5.13 -9.46 4.81
N PRO A 413 4.00 -9.30 4.10
CA PRO A 413 2.84 -8.61 4.64
C PRO A 413 2.39 -9.22 5.98
N GLY A 414 2.35 -8.41 7.04
CA GLY A 414 1.97 -8.84 8.39
C GLY A 414 2.97 -9.78 9.08
N GLY A 415 4.19 -9.92 8.56
CA GLY A 415 5.22 -10.80 9.11
C GLY A 415 6.46 -10.06 9.62
N ASP A 416 7.35 -10.83 10.24
CA ASP A 416 8.64 -10.34 10.69
C ASP A 416 9.66 -10.19 9.56
N ALA A 417 10.65 -9.34 9.80
CA ALA A 417 11.80 -9.22 8.92
C ALA A 417 12.63 -10.50 9.01
N ALA A 418 13.17 -10.96 7.87
CA ALA A 418 14.08 -12.12 7.90
C ALA A 418 15.49 -11.73 8.37
N TYR A 419 15.80 -10.43 8.37
CA TYR A 419 17.03 -9.85 8.89
C TYR A 419 16.74 -9.00 10.11
N ASP A 420 17.51 -9.21 11.17
CA ASP A 420 17.38 -8.56 12.47
C ASP A 420 18.72 -8.63 13.23
N LYS A 421 18.69 -8.48 14.55
CA LYS A 421 19.90 -8.53 15.39
C LYS A 421 20.58 -9.90 15.38
N ASP A 422 19.81 -10.97 15.21
CA ASP A 422 20.27 -12.37 15.29
C ASP A 422 20.71 -12.86 13.90
N ARG A 423 20.12 -12.29 12.83
CA ARG A 423 20.56 -12.43 11.45
C ARG A 423 20.79 -11.06 10.80
N PRO A 424 21.92 -10.39 11.08
CA PRO A 424 22.17 -9.05 10.56
C PRO A 424 22.52 -9.06 9.06
N LEU A 425 22.43 -7.89 8.44
CA LEU A 425 22.86 -7.65 7.06
C LEU A 425 24.38 -7.85 6.92
N ASP A 426 24.81 -8.42 5.79
CA ASP A 426 26.23 -8.50 5.43
C ASP A 426 26.69 -7.19 4.76
N ALA A 427 26.87 -6.16 5.59
CA ALA A 427 27.25 -4.81 5.15
C ALA A 427 28.32 -4.20 6.05
N ASP A 428 29.14 -3.32 5.47
CA ASP A 428 30.03 -2.40 6.17
C ASP A 428 29.46 -0.98 6.16
N LEU A 429 28.73 -0.62 5.10
CA LEU A 429 27.98 0.63 4.96
C LEU A 429 26.56 0.36 4.45
N VAL A 430 25.56 0.84 5.17
CA VAL A 430 24.15 0.85 4.75
C VAL A 430 23.74 2.29 4.46
N VAL A 431 23.34 2.58 3.22
CA VAL A 431 22.83 3.89 2.82
C VAL A 431 21.34 3.79 2.56
N VAL A 432 20.57 4.65 3.21
CA VAL A 432 19.12 4.73 3.07
C VAL A 432 18.77 6.07 2.43
N ASP A 433 18.43 6.07 1.15
CA ASP A 433 18.01 7.27 0.44
C ASP A 433 16.51 7.51 0.59
N GLU A 434 16.09 8.78 0.49
CA GLU A 434 14.73 9.24 0.78
C GLU A 434 14.21 8.82 2.16
N ALA A 435 15.05 8.93 3.19
CA ALA A 435 14.76 8.56 4.57
C ALA A 435 13.59 9.35 5.19
N SER A 436 13.19 10.49 4.62
CA SER A 436 11.99 11.23 5.04
C SER A 436 10.71 10.40 4.93
N MET A 437 10.68 9.40 4.03
CA MET A 437 9.55 8.49 3.86
C MET A 437 9.60 7.25 4.77
N LEU A 438 10.57 7.13 5.68
CA LEU A 438 10.62 6.01 6.63
C LEU A 438 9.71 6.27 7.84
N ASP A 439 8.74 5.38 8.05
CA ASP A 439 7.97 5.33 9.28
C ASP A 439 8.74 4.65 10.42
N LEU A 440 8.25 4.83 11.65
CA LEU A 440 8.87 4.34 12.87
C LEU A 440 9.07 2.81 12.87
N LEU A 441 8.08 2.04 12.40
CA LEU A 441 8.12 0.59 12.44
C LEU A 441 9.16 0.03 11.46
N LEU A 442 9.19 0.56 10.24
CA LEU A 442 10.13 0.18 9.20
C LEU A 442 11.56 0.62 9.54
N ALA A 443 11.74 1.82 10.08
CA ALA A 443 13.02 2.29 10.59
C ALA A 443 13.54 1.37 11.71
N ASN A 444 12.71 1.03 12.69
CA ASN A 444 13.09 0.11 13.76
C ASN A 444 13.52 -1.27 13.22
N LYS A 445 12.76 -1.85 12.28
CA LYS A 445 13.12 -3.13 11.64
C LYS A 445 14.44 -3.03 10.87
N LEU A 446 14.67 -1.94 10.15
CA LEU A 446 15.92 -1.72 9.42
C LEU A 446 17.12 -1.60 10.36
N VAL A 447 17.04 -0.76 11.39
CA VAL A 447 18.17 -0.52 12.31
C VAL A 447 18.52 -1.79 13.10
N LYS A 448 17.53 -2.62 13.47
CA LYS A 448 17.78 -3.94 14.07
C LYS A 448 18.63 -4.84 13.18
N ALA A 449 18.49 -4.74 11.87
CA ALA A 449 19.22 -5.56 10.90
C ALA A 449 20.65 -5.06 10.64
N VAL A 450 21.03 -3.87 11.13
CA VAL A 450 22.39 -3.34 10.94
C VAL A 450 23.37 -4.03 11.89
N PRO A 451 24.43 -4.68 11.38
CA PRO A 451 25.40 -5.36 12.24
C PRO A 451 26.20 -4.35 13.08
N PRO A 452 26.68 -4.76 14.27
CA PRO A 452 27.63 -3.96 15.04
C PRO A 452 28.84 -3.54 14.19
N GLY A 453 29.23 -2.27 14.35
CA GLY A 453 30.36 -1.64 13.65
C GLY A 453 30.13 -1.28 12.18
N ALA A 454 29.01 -1.68 11.56
CA ALA A 454 28.65 -1.11 10.26
C ALA A 454 28.20 0.34 10.39
N HIS A 455 28.42 1.10 9.33
CA HIS A 455 27.98 2.48 9.25
C HIS A 455 26.59 2.54 8.63
N LEU A 456 25.72 3.37 9.20
CA LEU A 456 24.36 3.64 8.73
C LEU A 456 24.24 5.11 8.38
N LEU A 457 23.97 5.39 7.10
CA LEU A 457 23.75 6.73 6.59
C LEU A 457 22.28 6.90 6.19
N PHE A 458 21.57 7.77 6.89
CA PHE A 458 20.26 8.24 6.44
C PHE A 458 20.45 9.44 5.50
N VAL A 459 19.84 9.39 4.32
CA VAL A 459 19.87 10.48 3.34
C VAL A 459 18.44 10.88 3.04
N GLY A 460 18.14 12.16 3.14
CA GLY A 460 16.80 12.64 2.85
C GLY A 460 16.70 14.14 2.78
N ASP A 461 15.47 14.62 2.69
CA ASP A 461 15.13 16.04 2.72
C ASP A 461 14.10 16.23 3.83
N VAL A 462 14.48 16.97 4.88
CA VAL A 462 13.59 17.22 6.03
C VAL A 462 12.41 18.11 5.67
N ASP A 463 12.52 18.85 4.57
CA ASP A 463 11.46 19.74 4.08
C ASP A 463 10.52 19.02 3.09
N GLN A 464 10.74 17.73 2.79
CA GLN A 464 9.80 16.90 2.02
C GLN A 464 8.63 16.41 2.88
N LEU A 465 7.62 15.84 2.21
CA LEU A 465 6.50 15.17 2.89
C LEU A 465 7.03 14.07 3.84
N PRO A 466 6.43 13.95 5.04
CA PRO A 466 6.78 12.89 5.98
C PRO A 466 6.35 11.52 5.46
N SER A 467 6.72 10.47 6.21
CA SER A 467 6.26 9.12 5.92
C SER A 467 4.74 9.01 5.99
N VAL A 468 4.17 8.05 5.25
CA VAL A 468 2.72 7.76 5.30
C VAL A 468 2.35 7.08 6.62
N GLY A 469 3.27 6.29 7.19
CA GLY A 469 3.08 5.67 8.50
C GLY A 469 3.39 6.63 9.65
N ALA A 470 3.20 6.16 10.88
CA ALA A 470 3.48 6.98 12.05
C ALA A 470 4.97 7.25 12.28
N GLY A 471 5.25 8.48 12.71
CA GLY A 471 6.57 8.96 13.12
C GLY A 471 7.34 9.73 12.05
N GLU A 472 8.08 10.75 12.49
CA GLU A 472 8.93 11.59 11.64
C GLU A 472 10.41 11.32 11.91
N VAL A 473 10.84 10.06 11.69
CA VAL A 473 12.17 9.57 12.08
C VAL A 473 13.30 10.50 11.61
N LEU A 474 13.30 10.93 10.34
CA LEU A 474 14.37 11.80 9.84
C LEU A 474 14.41 13.16 10.57
N ARG A 475 13.25 13.74 10.88
CA ARG A 475 13.16 15.02 11.60
C ARG A 475 13.66 14.86 13.03
N ASP A 476 13.23 13.81 13.71
CA ASP A 476 13.62 13.53 15.11
C ASP A 476 15.13 13.27 15.24
N LEU A 477 15.74 12.59 14.25
CA LEU A 477 17.19 12.39 14.19
C LEU A 477 17.98 13.69 13.96
N LEU A 478 17.34 14.73 13.40
CA LEU A 478 17.90 16.05 13.15
C LEU A 478 17.60 17.05 14.27
N ALA A 479 16.93 16.64 15.35
CA ALA A 479 16.59 17.50 16.47
C ALA A 479 17.84 18.08 17.14
N ASP A 480 17.78 19.36 17.51
CA ASP A 480 18.88 20.07 18.16
C ASP A 480 19.26 19.39 19.49
N GLY A 481 20.57 19.22 19.72
CA GLY A 481 21.08 18.51 20.90
C GLY A 481 20.95 16.98 20.83
N GLY A 482 20.45 16.44 19.71
CA GLY A 482 20.44 15.01 19.44
C GLY A 482 21.85 14.40 19.36
N PRO A 483 22.01 13.10 19.70
CA PRO A 483 23.33 12.45 19.69
C PRO A 483 23.80 12.04 18.30
N ILE A 484 22.91 12.06 17.29
CA ILE A 484 23.22 11.60 15.94
C ILE A 484 23.82 12.76 15.14
N PRO A 485 25.06 12.61 14.63
CA PRO A 485 25.67 13.67 13.86
C PRO A 485 25.00 13.81 12.49
N ALA A 486 24.86 15.04 12.02
CA ALA A 486 24.19 15.36 10.77
C ALA A 486 24.91 16.47 10.01
N VAL A 487 24.83 16.41 8.68
CA VAL A 487 25.28 17.49 7.79
C VAL A 487 24.09 17.95 6.94
N ARG A 488 23.84 19.25 6.93
CA ARG A 488 22.83 19.90 6.08
C ARG A 488 23.51 20.62 4.91
N LEU A 489 23.24 20.17 3.69
CA LEU A 489 23.70 20.83 2.48
C LEU A 489 22.81 22.05 2.20
N THR A 490 23.37 23.25 2.31
CA THR A 490 22.65 24.52 2.11
C THR A 490 22.95 25.16 0.76
N ARG A 491 24.12 24.86 0.18
CA ARG A 491 24.56 25.47 -1.07
C ARG A 491 23.81 24.92 -2.29
N VAL A 492 22.98 25.75 -2.91
CA VAL A 492 22.35 25.47 -4.20
C VAL A 492 23.32 25.76 -5.35
N PHE A 493 23.55 24.77 -6.23
CA PHE A 493 24.45 24.93 -7.36
C PHE A 493 23.87 25.84 -8.46
N ARG A 494 24.75 26.53 -9.20
CA ARG A 494 24.39 27.60 -10.17
C ARG A 494 23.36 27.16 -11.23
N GLN A 495 23.41 25.91 -11.67
CA GLN A 495 22.44 25.36 -12.64
C GLN A 495 21.03 25.27 -12.04
N ALA A 496 20.93 24.97 -10.74
CA ALA A 496 19.65 24.90 -10.01
C ALA A 496 19.13 26.29 -9.61
N GLN A 497 20.02 27.27 -9.34
CA GLN A 497 19.62 28.65 -9.05
C GLN A 497 18.91 29.36 -10.21
N GLN A 498 19.13 28.92 -11.45
CA GLN A 498 18.46 29.49 -12.62
C GLN A 498 17.03 28.94 -12.83
N SER A 499 16.63 27.91 -12.08
CA SER A 499 15.30 27.33 -12.16
C SER A 499 14.32 28.07 -11.25
N GLY A 500 13.19 28.50 -11.81
CA GLY A 500 12.07 29.05 -11.07
C GLY A 500 11.48 28.05 -10.08
N VAL A 501 11.49 26.76 -10.43
CA VAL A 501 11.00 25.67 -9.57
C VAL A 501 11.83 25.57 -8.29
N VAL A 502 13.16 25.51 -8.39
CA VAL A 502 14.05 25.42 -7.21
C VAL A 502 13.96 26.69 -6.37
N THR A 503 13.94 27.85 -7.03
CA THR A 503 13.78 29.14 -6.34
C THR A 503 12.49 29.20 -5.53
N ASN A 504 11.37 28.78 -6.12
CA ASN A 504 10.07 28.77 -5.44
C ASN A 504 9.98 27.71 -4.34
N ALA A 505 10.64 26.55 -4.48
CA ALA A 505 10.71 25.55 -3.41
C ALA A 505 11.33 26.14 -2.13
N HIS A 506 12.47 26.83 -2.24
CA HIS A 506 13.08 27.50 -1.09
C HIS A 506 12.21 28.61 -0.50
N ARG A 507 11.47 29.34 -1.33
CA ARG A 507 10.55 30.38 -0.86
C ARG A 507 9.43 29.77 -0.02
N ILE A 508 8.82 28.68 -0.48
CA ILE A 508 7.76 27.96 0.23
C ILE A 508 8.29 27.45 1.58
N ASN A 509 9.47 26.82 1.60
CA ASN A 509 10.10 26.36 2.86
C ASN A 509 10.38 27.50 3.84
N SER A 510 10.61 28.73 3.35
CA SER A 510 10.80 29.93 4.17
C SER A 510 9.50 30.68 4.53
N GLY A 511 8.32 30.09 4.26
CA GLY A 511 7.02 30.71 4.50
C GLY A 511 6.69 31.89 3.57
N ARG A 512 7.35 31.98 2.41
CA ARG A 512 7.15 33.06 1.42
C ARG A 512 6.40 32.52 0.21
N HIS A 513 5.48 33.32 -0.34
CA HIS A 513 4.75 32.98 -1.57
C HIS A 513 5.70 32.78 -2.77
N PRO A 514 5.38 31.83 -3.68
CA PRO A 514 6.13 31.63 -4.91
C PRO A 514 6.04 32.88 -5.80
N LEU A 515 7.10 33.13 -6.56
CA LEU A 515 7.10 34.11 -7.64
C LEU A 515 6.52 33.45 -8.90
N THR A 516 5.59 34.13 -9.55
CA THR A 516 4.85 33.58 -10.71
C THR A 516 5.17 34.27 -12.02
N ASP A 517 5.79 35.46 -11.95
CA ASP A 517 6.11 36.30 -13.10
C ASP A 517 7.60 36.31 -13.43
N GLY A 518 7.92 36.48 -14.72
CA GLY A 518 9.30 36.62 -15.19
C GLY A 518 10.13 35.32 -15.16
N MET A 519 9.50 34.17 -14.89
CA MET A 519 10.15 32.86 -14.86
C MET A 519 10.04 32.12 -16.20
N LYS A 520 11.07 31.34 -16.54
CA LYS A 520 11.14 30.59 -17.79
C LYS A 520 10.48 29.21 -17.72
N ASP A 521 10.41 28.65 -16.52
CA ASP A 521 10.09 27.23 -16.25
C ASP A 521 9.04 27.04 -15.14
N PHE A 522 8.48 28.12 -14.58
CA PHE A 522 7.43 28.07 -13.57
C PHE A 522 6.26 28.98 -13.98
N PHE A 523 5.04 28.44 -13.96
CA PHE A 523 3.83 29.14 -14.39
C PHE A 523 2.69 28.87 -13.40
N LEU A 524 1.86 29.88 -13.15
CA LEU A 524 0.63 29.73 -12.39
C LEU A 524 -0.56 30.01 -13.30
N PHE A 525 -1.52 29.08 -13.32
CA PHE A 525 -2.82 29.25 -13.95
C PHE A 525 -3.87 29.23 -12.84
N VAL A 526 -4.59 30.33 -12.66
CA VAL A 526 -5.59 30.48 -11.60
C VAL A 526 -6.97 30.24 -12.18
N GLU A 527 -7.72 29.35 -11.55
CA GLU A 527 -9.15 29.12 -11.83
C GLU A 527 -9.87 28.88 -10.50
N ASP A 528 -11.02 29.54 -10.33
CA ASP A 528 -11.81 29.46 -9.10
C ASP A 528 -12.78 28.25 -9.12
N ASP A 529 -13.21 27.81 -10.30
CA ASP A 529 -14.08 26.65 -10.46
C ASP A 529 -13.27 25.34 -10.59
N THR A 530 -13.66 24.32 -9.83
CA THR A 530 -12.89 23.07 -9.77
C THR A 530 -13.04 22.21 -11.04
N GLU A 531 -14.17 22.27 -11.74
CA GLU A 531 -14.34 21.55 -13.01
C GLU A 531 -13.51 22.21 -14.11
N GLU A 532 -13.54 23.54 -14.19
CA GLU A 532 -12.74 24.31 -15.15
C GLU A 532 -11.25 24.19 -14.86
N ALA A 533 -10.83 24.18 -13.58
CA ALA A 533 -9.45 23.89 -13.20
C ALA A 533 -8.99 22.50 -13.70
N GLY A 534 -9.87 21.49 -13.62
CA GLY A 534 -9.61 20.15 -14.16
C GLY A 534 -9.43 20.16 -15.69
N ARG A 535 -10.32 20.85 -16.41
CA ARG A 535 -10.22 21.01 -17.88
C ARG A 535 -8.99 21.78 -18.29
N LEU A 536 -8.66 22.85 -17.59
CA LEU A 536 -7.48 23.66 -17.83
C LEU A 536 -6.20 22.86 -17.59
N THR A 537 -6.16 22.05 -16.52
CA THR A 537 -5.03 21.15 -16.24
C THR A 537 -4.76 20.20 -17.42
N VAL A 538 -5.82 19.61 -17.99
CA VAL A 538 -5.72 18.73 -19.16
C VAL A 538 -5.21 19.48 -20.39
N ASP A 539 -5.69 20.69 -20.65
CA ASP A 539 -5.20 21.55 -21.74
C ASP A 539 -3.72 21.92 -21.56
N VAL A 540 -3.33 22.30 -20.34
CA VAL A 540 -1.95 22.64 -20.01
C VAL A 540 -1.03 21.44 -20.21
N ALA A 541 -1.39 20.27 -19.68
CA ALA A 541 -0.55 19.07 -19.71
C ALA A 541 -0.50 18.41 -21.09
N ALA A 542 -1.61 18.36 -21.82
CA ALA A 542 -1.69 17.67 -23.11
C ALA A 542 -1.31 18.56 -24.31
N ARG A 543 -1.44 19.89 -24.20
CA ARG A 543 -1.21 20.82 -25.31
C ARG A 543 -0.19 21.91 -25.00
N ARG A 544 -0.43 22.78 -24.01
CA ARG A 544 0.36 24.01 -23.84
C ARG A 544 1.83 23.74 -23.48
N ILE A 545 2.07 22.91 -22.47
CA ILE A 545 3.43 22.54 -22.01
C ILE A 545 4.18 21.75 -23.08
N PRO A 546 3.61 20.66 -23.65
CA PRO A 546 4.20 19.96 -24.79
C PRO A 546 4.60 20.88 -25.95
N ALA A 547 3.71 21.79 -26.36
CA ALA A 547 3.97 22.70 -27.47
C ALA A 547 5.09 23.71 -27.16
N LYS A 548 5.15 24.22 -25.92
CA LYS A 548 6.15 25.22 -25.52
C LYS A 548 7.56 24.63 -25.40
N PHE A 549 7.67 23.41 -24.89
CA PHE A 549 8.95 22.78 -24.56
C PHE A 549 9.36 21.64 -25.51
N GLY A 550 8.53 21.30 -26.49
CA GLY A 550 8.78 20.21 -27.43
C GLY A 550 8.76 18.82 -26.78
N LEU A 551 7.87 18.62 -25.80
CA LEU A 551 7.80 17.40 -24.99
C LEU A 551 6.72 16.44 -25.50
N ASP A 552 6.89 15.13 -25.29
CA ASP A 552 5.82 14.15 -25.51
C ASP A 552 4.85 14.16 -24.31
N PRO A 553 3.56 14.51 -24.51
CA PRO A 553 2.58 14.53 -23.42
C PRO A 553 2.37 13.17 -22.73
N ARG A 554 2.76 12.06 -23.35
CA ARG A 554 2.63 10.70 -22.77
C ARG A 554 3.80 10.29 -21.90
N ARG A 555 5.00 10.81 -22.19
CA ARG A 555 6.25 10.30 -21.64
C ARG A 555 6.95 11.31 -20.75
N ASP A 556 6.83 12.58 -21.09
CA ASP A 556 7.67 13.63 -20.53
C ASP A 556 6.91 14.57 -19.58
N VAL A 557 5.56 14.47 -19.54
CA VAL A 557 4.70 15.30 -18.67
C VAL A 557 4.02 14.45 -17.61
N GLN A 558 4.20 14.81 -16.35
CA GLN A 558 3.53 14.21 -15.20
C GLN A 558 2.55 15.20 -14.58
N VAL A 559 1.30 14.79 -14.39
CA VAL A 559 0.29 15.54 -13.63
C VAL A 559 0.25 15.01 -12.20
N LEU A 560 0.28 15.90 -11.23
CA LEU A 560 0.16 15.61 -9.80
C LEU A 560 -1.08 16.31 -9.27
N ALA A 561 -1.88 15.62 -8.43
CA ALA A 561 -3.06 16.17 -7.79
C ALA A 561 -3.04 15.82 -6.29
N PRO A 562 -3.38 16.77 -5.41
CA PRO A 562 -3.34 16.55 -3.96
C PRO A 562 -4.45 15.61 -3.48
N MET A 563 -5.55 15.49 -4.23
CA MET A 563 -6.69 14.66 -3.89
C MET A 563 -6.94 13.60 -4.96
N HIS A 564 -7.37 12.41 -4.53
CA HIS A 564 -7.78 11.35 -5.46
C HIS A 564 -9.18 11.61 -6.05
N ARG A 565 -10.09 12.17 -5.24
CA ARG A 565 -11.50 12.43 -5.57
C ARG A 565 -11.74 13.90 -5.96
N GLY A 566 -12.87 14.15 -6.61
CA GLY A 566 -13.32 15.48 -7.05
C GLY A 566 -13.05 15.75 -8.54
N PRO A 567 -13.57 16.86 -9.09
CA PRO A 567 -13.42 17.17 -10.51
C PRO A 567 -11.98 17.39 -10.98
N ALA A 568 -11.14 17.98 -10.14
CA ALA A 568 -9.68 18.11 -10.36
C ALA A 568 -8.87 17.03 -9.61
N GLY A 569 -9.52 15.95 -9.14
CA GLY A 569 -8.86 14.84 -8.47
C GLY A 569 -8.16 13.89 -9.45
N ALA A 570 -7.15 13.15 -8.96
CA ALA A 570 -6.36 12.24 -9.78
C ALA A 570 -7.21 11.22 -10.57
N GLY A 571 -8.27 10.68 -9.96
CA GLY A 571 -9.15 9.72 -10.63
C GLY A 571 -9.86 10.31 -11.86
N THR A 572 -10.41 11.52 -11.72
CA THR A 572 -11.09 12.23 -12.81
C THR A 572 -10.09 12.69 -13.87
N LEU A 573 -8.96 13.26 -13.47
CA LEU A 573 -7.91 13.74 -14.37
C LEU A 573 -7.32 12.60 -15.23
N ASN A 574 -7.15 11.41 -14.67
CA ASN A 574 -6.68 10.25 -15.43
C ASN A 574 -7.60 9.93 -16.62
N GLY A 575 -8.92 9.96 -16.42
CA GLY A 575 -9.89 9.73 -17.49
C GLY A 575 -9.86 10.82 -18.55
N LEU A 576 -9.80 12.09 -18.14
CA LEU A 576 -9.74 13.23 -19.06
C LEU A 576 -8.43 13.27 -19.86
N LEU A 577 -7.28 13.02 -19.21
CA LEU A 577 -5.97 12.94 -19.87
C LEU A 577 -5.90 11.75 -20.82
N GLN A 578 -6.47 10.60 -20.46
CA GLN A 578 -6.54 9.44 -21.34
C GLN A 578 -7.27 9.78 -22.65
N GLN A 579 -8.41 10.48 -22.56
CA GLN A 579 -9.17 10.90 -23.74
C GLN A 579 -8.39 11.90 -24.60
N ALA A 580 -7.68 12.85 -23.99
CA ALA A 580 -6.93 13.88 -24.70
C ALA A 580 -5.66 13.35 -25.38
N VAL A 581 -4.94 12.45 -24.71
CA VAL A 581 -3.60 12.02 -25.12
C VAL A 581 -3.59 10.65 -25.82
N THR A 582 -4.58 9.80 -25.50
CA THR A 582 -4.75 8.46 -26.11
C THR A 582 -6.19 8.25 -26.59
N PRO A 583 -6.65 9.01 -27.61
CA PRO A 583 -8.00 8.83 -28.13
C PRO A 583 -8.15 7.40 -28.68
N PRO A 584 -9.32 6.76 -28.47
CA PRO A 584 -9.56 5.40 -28.97
C PRO A 584 -9.37 5.38 -30.49
N ALA A 585 -8.62 4.40 -30.98
CA ALA A 585 -8.47 4.19 -32.41
C ALA A 585 -9.85 4.10 -33.05
N ARG A 586 -10.12 4.96 -34.05
CA ARG A 586 -11.30 4.82 -34.91
C ARG A 586 -11.40 3.37 -35.34
N THR A 587 -12.51 2.73 -34.99
CA THR A 587 -12.86 1.41 -35.47
C THR A 587 -12.74 1.40 -37.00
N CYS A 588 -11.71 0.74 -37.51
CA CYS A 588 -11.68 0.36 -38.91
C CYS A 588 -12.87 -0.61 -39.09
N PRO A 589 -13.85 -0.31 -39.97
CA PRO A 589 -14.90 -1.26 -40.25
C PRO A 589 -14.21 -2.45 -40.92
N ARG A 590 -14.02 -3.54 -40.17
CA ARG A 590 -13.71 -4.83 -40.76
C ARG A 590 -14.85 -5.15 -41.72
N SER A 591 -14.56 -5.08 -43.00
CA SER A 591 -15.40 -5.53 -44.09
C SER A 591 -15.80 -6.97 -43.81
N GLY A 592 -17.04 -7.16 -43.36
CA GLY A 592 -17.74 -8.42 -43.44
C GLY A 592 -18.12 -8.67 -44.90
N SER A 593 -17.19 -9.23 -45.67
CA SER A 593 -17.49 -9.95 -46.91
C SER A 593 -16.90 -11.35 -46.75
N ALA A 594 -17.70 -12.26 -46.23
CA ALA A 594 -17.48 -13.70 -46.38
C ALA A 594 -18.45 -14.18 -47.46
N ALA A 595 -18.04 -14.03 -48.72
CA ALA A 595 -18.54 -14.86 -49.80
C ALA A 595 -17.73 -16.16 -49.82
N ALA A 596 -18.44 -17.26 -49.99
CA ALA A 596 -17.96 -18.63 -49.93
C ALA A 596 -16.88 -18.96 -50.99
N SER A 597 -15.91 -19.80 -50.62
CA SER A 597 -15.42 -20.89 -51.48
C SER A 597 -14.52 -21.86 -50.73
N SER A 598 -15.10 -23.05 -50.56
CA SER A 598 -14.55 -24.41 -50.48
C SER A 598 -13.08 -24.73 -50.80
N ALA A 599 -12.63 -25.78 -50.09
CA ALA A 599 -11.76 -26.90 -50.49
C ALA A 599 -10.27 -26.79 -50.16
N SER A 600 -9.79 -27.53 -49.14
CA SER A 600 -9.04 -28.81 -49.25
C SER A 600 -7.52 -28.58 -49.28
N ALA A 601 -6.61 -29.34 -48.67
CA ALA A 601 -6.64 -30.46 -47.75
C ALA A 601 -5.21 -30.62 -47.17
N THR A 602 -5.11 -31.30 -46.02
CA THR A 602 -4.01 -32.18 -45.57
C THR A 602 -2.60 -31.64 -45.29
N ARG A 603 -2.24 -31.60 -44.00
CA ARG A 603 -1.27 -32.55 -43.42
C ARG A 603 -1.42 -32.64 -41.88
N SER A 604 -1.39 -33.87 -41.38
CA SER A 604 -1.70 -34.27 -40.00
C SER A 604 -0.41 -34.52 -39.16
N PRO A 605 -0.52 -34.84 -37.85
CA PRO A 605 0.39 -34.39 -36.79
C PRO A 605 1.34 -35.47 -36.23
N ARG A 606 2.32 -35.06 -35.42
CA ARG A 606 2.98 -35.83 -34.33
C ARG A 606 3.59 -34.82 -33.34
N SER A 607 2.93 -34.56 -32.20
CA SER A 607 3.17 -35.16 -30.87
C SER A 607 4.54 -34.83 -30.23
N ALA A 608 4.55 -33.93 -29.24
CA ALA A 608 5.30 -34.10 -27.98
C ALA A 608 4.94 -33.01 -26.96
N THR A 609 4.47 -33.48 -25.81
CA THR A 609 4.18 -32.81 -24.53
C THR A 609 5.39 -32.07 -23.96
N ILE A 610 5.28 -30.77 -23.62
CA ILE A 610 6.23 -30.09 -22.70
C ILE A 610 5.51 -29.13 -21.73
N THR A 611 5.51 -29.56 -20.47
CA THR A 611 5.58 -28.83 -19.20
C THR A 611 6.05 -27.37 -19.27
N ARG A 612 5.22 -26.41 -18.83
CA ARG A 612 5.64 -25.03 -18.57
C ARG A 612 6.37 -24.92 -17.23
N ARG A 613 7.71 -24.91 -17.27
CA ARG A 613 8.57 -24.24 -16.30
C ARG A 613 8.77 -22.80 -16.77
N ALA A 614 8.52 -21.82 -15.89
CA ALA A 614 8.90 -20.43 -16.13
C ALA A 614 10.32 -20.20 -15.61
N LYS A 615 11.25 -19.84 -16.51
CA LYS A 615 12.52 -19.17 -16.20
C LYS A 615 12.76 -18.07 -17.23
N THR A 616 12.84 -16.86 -16.69
CA THR A 616 13.78 -15.78 -16.99
C THR A 616 14.64 -15.89 -18.25
N VAL A 617 14.58 -14.87 -19.11
CA VAL A 617 15.70 -14.44 -19.96
C VAL A 617 15.80 -12.91 -19.94
N SER A 618 16.94 -12.45 -19.46
CA SER A 618 17.55 -11.13 -19.61
C SER A 618 17.97 -10.86 -21.05
N SER A 619 17.81 -9.65 -21.56
CA SER A 619 18.50 -9.19 -22.78
C SER A 619 19.40 -7.99 -22.47
N THR A 620 20.70 -8.20 -22.57
CA THR A 620 21.76 -7.20 -22.75
C THR A 620 22.29 -7.26 -24.18
N ALA A 621 22.96 -6.17 -24.59
CA ALA A 621 23.89 -5.99 -25.73
C ALA A 621 23.37 -5.11 -26.90
N PRO A 622 24.26 -4.49 -27.71
CA PRO A 622 24.69 -3.09 -27.52
C PRO A 622 24.64 -2.25 -28.82
N TRP A 623 24.64 -0.92 -28.73
CA TRP A 623 24.85 -0.07 -29.91
C TRP A 623 26.03 0.88 -29.68
N ALA A 624 27.11 0.60 -30.40
CA ALA A 624 28.21 1.51 -30.68
C ALA A 624 28.17 1.83 -32.18
N LEU A 625 28.17 3.11 -32.55
CA LEU A 625 28.62 3.61 -33.84
C LEU A 625 29.08 5.07 -33.66
N SER A 626 30.35 5.31 -34.02
CA SER A 626 31.06 6.59 -34.04
C SER A 626 30.64 7.46 -35.26
N PRO A 627 31.04 8.76 -35.34
CA PRO A 627 30.37 9.80 -36.12
C PRO A 627 30.96 9.99 -37.53
N PRO A 628 30.35 10.85 -38.37
CA PRO A 628 31.10 11.62 -39.35
C PRO A 628 30.91 13.14 -39.22
N SER A 629 31.99 13.81 -39.59
CA SER A 629 32.30 15.23 -39.59
C SER A 629 31.67 16.03 -40.74
N THR A 630 31.54 17.34 -40.49
CA THR A 630 31.65 18.48 -41.44
C THR A 630 30.79 18.49 -42.70
N TRP A 631 29.86 19.45 -42.84
CA TRP A 631 29.76 20.34 -44.02
C TRP A 631 29.19 21.71 -43.58
N MET A 632 29.86 22.77 -44.04
CA MET A 632 29.58 24.19 -43.86
C MET A 632 28.47 24.70 -44.79
N ASN A 633 27.85 25.80 -44.34
CA ASN A 633 27.41 26.98 -45.10
C ASN A 633 26.03 27.06 -45.79
N SER A 634 25.43 28.23 -45.52
CA SER A 634 24.58 29.08 -46.39
C SER A 634 23.06 28.98 -46.26
N ALA A 635 22.49 29.82 -45.41
CA ALA A 635 21.61 30.95 -45.74
C ALA A 635 20.84 31.43 -44.49
#